data_AF-A0A533S7K8-F1
#
_entry.id   AF-A0A533S7K8-F1
#
_cell.length_a   1.000
_cell.length_b   1.000
_cell.length_c   1.000
_cell.angle_alpha   90.00
_cell.angle_beta   90.00
_cell.angle_gamma   90.00
#
_symmetry.space_group_name_H-M   'P 1'
#
loop_
_entity.id
_entity.type
_entity.pdbx_description
1 polymer ?
#
loop_
_entity_poly.entity_id
_entity_poly.type
_entity_poly.pdbx_seq_one_letter_code
_entity_poly.pdbx_strand_id
1 'polypeptide(L)'
;MAFLYAYFFIGPIYDMYIAYSAESKFLGIAQYVPTWWVPSPQDAARIMTSKLVFFDPAWILPIGVAMLAICFSLMAMVSVGYFTYAIYVKGQNLDFPVATATANTILSLAEREPRQMRIFMLAALFGVVYNTFVEFLPYVLGPYLSSGGIETMVTTSPIAAMYDMTPYLANVLPGAGFAFTLNISGIIAGFLLPIHISIFQFIGAVSFYFVGTQIITRLGLWPAECPYNSSWTYYTLEDKSFIYFYASVLIGLGLAVIIVPLILHYKSFASAFRGISRIGGGPGGGKGTGVYVLLAIYLGSSMASVMMINFLTGFPIWILALFTIGGTLLT
;
A
#
# COMPACT_ATOMS: atom_id res chain seq x y z
N MET A 1 -5.28 -6.89 -11.78
CA MET A 1 -4.15 -7.71 -12.27
C MET A 1 -3.53 -7.16 -13.55
N ALA A 2 -4.27 -6.93 -14.65
CA ALA A 2 -3.70 -6.33 -15.88
C ALA A 2 -3.01 -4.96 -15.65
N PHE A 3 -3.57 -4.12 -14.77
CA PHE A 3 -3.00 -2.83 -14.38
C PHE A 3 -1.61 -2.95 -13.72
N LEU A 4 -1.40 -3.97 -12.86
CA LEU A 4 -0.10 -4.20 -12.20
C LEU A 4 1.00 -4.59 -13.20
N TYR A 5 0.66 -5.38 -14.24
CA TYR A 5 1.60 -5.76 -15.28
C TYR A 5 1.94 -4.61 -16.23
N ALA A 6 0.97 -3.74 -16.55
CA ALA A 6 1.23 -2.54 -17.34
C ALA A 6 2.12 -1.55 -16.58
N TYR A 7 1.92 -1.41 -15.27
CA TYR A 7 2.73 -0.54 -14.43
C TYR A 7 4.19 -0.99 -14.32
N PHE A 8 4.47 -2.29 -14.44
CA PHE A 8 5.84 -2.80 -14.46
C PHE A 8 6.68 -2.22 -15.63
N PHE A 9 6.05 -1.96 -16.78
CA PHE A 9 6.71 -1.38 -17.94
C PHE A 9 6.61 0.16 -18.00
N ILE A 10 5.58 0.76 -17.40
CA ILE A 10 5.44 2.22 -17.39
C ILE A 10 6.24 2.83 -16.25
N GLY A 11 6.29 2.17 -15.10
CA GLY A 11 6.93 2.64 -13.87
C GLY A 11 8.37 3.10 -14.07
N PRO A 12 9.28 2.28 -14.63
CA PRO A 12 10.67 2.70 -14.83
C PRO A 12 10.83 3.92 -15.75
N ILE A 13 9.99 4.03 -16.79
CA ILE A 13 10.00 5.19 -17.70
C ILE A 13 9.49 6.43 -16.97
N TYR A 14 8.45 6.28 -16.15
CA TYR A 14 7.90 7.34 -15.33
C TYR A 14 8.90 7.82 -14.26
N ASP A 15 9.58 6.89 -13.58
CA ASP A 15 10.66 7.19 -12.64
C ASP A 15 11.79 7.96 -13.32
N MET A 16 12.17 7.55 -14.53
CA MET A 16 13.15 8.27 -15.34
C MET A 16 12.71 9.69 -15.71
N TYR A 17 11.44 9.84 -16.07
CA TYR A 17 10.86 11.16 -16.35
C TYR A 17 10.88 12.04 -15.10
N ILE A 18 10.43 11.55 -13.96
CA ILE A 18 10.46 12.31 -12.69
C ILE A 18 11.91 12.70 -12.35
N ALA A 19 12.84 11.75 -12.41
CA ALA A 19 14.24 11.98 -12.07
C ALA A 19 14.89 13.15 -12.86
N TYR A 20 14.56 13.26 -14.16
CA TYR A 20 15.22 14.21 -15.07
C TYR A 20 14.30 15.29 -15.67
N SER A 21 13.10 15.43 -15.10
CA SER A 21 12.14 16.49 -15.40
C SER A 21 12.73 17.88 -15.20
N ALA A 22 12.08 18.90 -15.79
CA ALA A 22 12.52 20.29 -15.64
C ALA A 22 12.44 20.73 -14.17
N GLU A 23 11.42 20.25 -13.47
CA GLU A 23 11.12 20.47 -12.06
C GLU A 23 12.22 19.87 -11.18
N SER A 24 12.60 18.60 -11.40
CA SER A 24 13.68 17.95 -10.64
C SER A 24 15.05 18.59 -10.87
N LYS A 25 15.30 19.12 -12.08
CA LYS A 25 16.51 19.89 -12.37
C LYS A 25 16.48 21.26 -11.69
N PHE A 26 15.33 21.94 -11.70
CA PHE A 26 15.14 23.23 -11.03
C PHE A 26 15.32 23.14 -9.51
N LEU A 27 14.81 22.05 -8.91
CA LEU A 27 14.96 21.77 -7.48
C LEU A 27 16.37 21.28 -7.09
N GLY A 28 17.25 21.05 -8.07
CA GLY A 28 18.61 20.57 -7.82
C GLY A 28 18.70 19.12 -7.30
N ILE A 29 17.61 18.35 -7.41
CA ILE A 29 17.55 16.97 -6.91
C ILE A 29 18.03 15.93 -7.94
N ALA A 30 17.96 16.27 -9.24
CA ALA A 30 18.31 15.37 -10.34
C ALA A 30 19.75 14.79 -10.26
N GLN A 31 20.68 15.52 -9.63
CA GLN A 31 22.07 15.08 -9.46
C GLN A 31 22.27 14.02 -8.36
N TYR A 32 21.32 13.90 -7.43
CA TYR A 32 21.36 12.92 -6.34
C TYR A 32 20.64 11.62 -6.69
N VAL A 33 20.05 11.54 -7.89
CA VAL A 33 19.34 10.35 -8.36
C VAL A 33 20.36 9.23 -8.60
N PRO A 34 20.23 8.08 -7.92
CA PRO A 34 21.18 7.00 -8.07
C PRO A 34 20.94 6.21 -9.37
N THR A 35 22.03 5.77 -9.98
CA THR A 35 22.00 4.99 -11.24
C THR A 35 21.41 3.59 -11.09
N TRP A 36 21.31 3.08 -9.86
CA TRP A 36 20.66 1.81 -9.56
C TRP A 36 19.14 1.90 -9.58
N TRP A 37 18.56 3.11 -9.52
CA TRP A 37 17.11 3.31 -9.60
C TRP A 37 16.68 3.68 -11.02
N VAL A 38 17.45 4.54 -11.69
CA VAL A 38 17.17 5.04 -13.05
C VAL A 38 18.49 5.12 -13.84
N PRO A 39 18.50 4.88 -15.17
CA PRO A 39 19.67 5.10 -16.01
C PRO A 39 20.31 6.49 -15.84
N SER A 40 21.62 6.63 -16.11
CA SER A 40 22.32 7.91 -15.95
C SER A 40 21.71 9.03 -16.82
N PRO A 41 21.91 10.32 -16.50
CA PRO A 41 21.34 11.42 -17.29
C PRO A 41 21.76 11.40 -18.77
N GLN A 42 22.98 10.94 -19.05
CA GLN A 42 23.52 10.81 -20.41
C GLN A 42 22.85 9.66 -21.17
N ASP A 43 22.64 8.53 -20.48
CA ASP A 43 21.94 7.37 -21.04
C ASP A 43 20.45 7.67 -21.23
N ALA A 44 19.81 8.39 -20.31
CA ALA A 44 18.40 8.75 -20.40
C ALA A 44 18.09 9.54 -21.70
N ALA A 45 18.93 10.52 -22.05
CA ALA A 45 18.78 11.29 -23.29
C ALA A 45 18.88 10.39 -24.54
N ARG A 46 19.78 9.41 -24.54
CA ARG A 46 19.93 8.42 -25.61
C ARG A 46 18.72 7.49 -25.68
N ILE A 47 18.27 6.97 -24.54
CA ILE A 47 17.14 6.04 -24.41
C ILE A 47 15.84 6.68 -24.90
N MET A 48 15.59 7.95 -24.58
CA MET A 48 14.39 8.68 -25.01
C MET A 48 14.29 8.82 -26.54
N THR A 49 15.41 8.75 -27.26
CA THR A 49 15.43 8.78 -28.74
C THR A 49 15.36 7.38 -29.37
N SER A 50 15.50 6.32 -28.58
CA SER A 50 15.49 4.93 -29.05
C SER A 50 14.06 4.40 -29.20
N LYS A 51 13.84 3.55 -30.21
CA LYS A 51 12.57 2.81 -30.37
C LYS A 51 12.44 1.62 -29.41
N LEU A 52 13.56 1.14 -28.86
CA LEU A 52 13.62 -0.02 -27.97
C LEU A 52 14.20 0.40 -26.62
N VAL A 53 13.36 1.06 -25.82
CA VAL A 53 13.72 1.67 -24.53
C VAL A 53 14.37 0.66 -23.59
N PHE A 54 13.76 -0.52 -23.39
CA PHE A 54 14.21 -1.52 -22.40
C PHE A 54 15.34 -2.45 -22.85
N PHE A 55 15.69 -2.45 -24.13
CA PHE A 55 16.82 -3.26 -24.63
C PHE A 55 18.17 -2.56 -24.48
N ASP A 56 18.15 -1.33 -23.96
CA ASP A 56 19.37 -0.60 -23.68
C ASP A 56 20.14 -1.19 -22.49
N PRO A 57 21.47 -1.38 -22.58
CA PRO A 57 22.28 -1.90 -21.48
C PRO A 57 22.18 -1.08 -20.19
N ALA A 58 21.85 0.21 -20.28
CA ALA A 58 21.70 1.08 -19.11
C ALA A 58 20.55 0.65 -18.17
N TRP A 59 19.59 -0.15 -18.66
CA TRP A 59 18.51 -0.70 -17.84
C TRP A 59 18.88 -1.96 -17.05
N ILE A 60 20.02 -2.61 -17.35
CA ILE A 60 20.41 -3.87 -16.71
C ILE A 60 20.50 -3.71 -15.19
N LEU A 61 21.11 -2.61 -14.73
CA LEU A 61 21.30 -2.36 -13.30
C LEU A 61 19.95 -2.05 -12.59
N PRO A 62 19.14 -1.06 -13.04
CA PRO A 62 17.83 -0.79 -12.43
C PRO A 62 16.89 -1.99 -12.41
N ILE A 63 16.76 -2.69 -13.54
CA ILE A 63 15.88 -3.85 -13.64
C ILE A 63 16.42 -5.00 -12.79
N GLY A 64 17.74 -5.22 -12.76
CA GLY A 64 18.37 -6.26 -11.94
C GLY A 64 18.09 -6.06 -10.45
N VAL A 65 18.23 -4.83 -9.94
CA VAL A 65 17.92 -4.49 -8.54
C VAL A 65 16.43 -4.68 -8.26
N ALA A 66 15.54 -4.21 -9.14
CA ALA A 66 14.10 -4.40 -8.99
C ALA A 66 13.71 -5.88 -8.97
N MET A 67 14.29 -6.70 -9.85
CA MET A 67 14.05 -8.15 -9.88
C MET A 67 14.54 -8.85 -8.62
N LEU A 68 15.72 -8.49 -8.08
CA LEU A 68 16.21 -9.02 -6.81
C LEU A 68 15.28 -8.65 -5.65
N ALA A 69 14.80 -7.40 -5.61
CA ALA A 69 13.82 -6.96 -4.62
C ALA A 69 12.53 -7.80 -4.68
N ILE A 70 12.00 -8.04 -5.89
CA ILE A 70 10.83 -8.90 -6.10
C ILE A 70 11.09 -10.33 -5.63
N CYS A 71 12.25 -10.91 -5.98
CA CYS A 71 12.62 -12.26 -5.56
C CYS A 71 12.67 -12.38 -4.03
N PHE A 72 13.35 -11.46 -3.34
CA PHE A 72 13.41 -11.47 -1.88
C PHE A 72 12.03 -11.28 -1.25
N SER A 73 11.22 -10.37 -1.79
CA SER A 73 9.85 -10.14 -1.32
C SER A 73 8.98 -11.37 -1.50
N LEU A 74 9.03 -12.04 -2.66
CA LEU A 74 8.26 -13.25 -2.91
C LEU A 74 8.67 -14.40 -1.99
N MET A 75 9.98 -14.60 -1.79
CA MET A 75 10.49 -15.60 -0.84
C MET A 75 10.00 -15.32 0.58
N ALA A 76 10.08 -14.07 1.04
CA ALA A 76 9.62 -13.64 2.35
C ALA A 76 8.10 -13.84 2.50
N MET A 77 7.31 -13.37 1.53
CA MET A 77 5.84 -13.43 1.55
C MET A 77 5.33 -14.88 1.57
N VAL A 78 5.88 -15.74 0.72
CA VAL A 78 5.47 -17.14 0.65
C VAL A 78 5.85 -17.85 1.95
N SER A 79 7.08 -17.68 2.42
CA SER A 79 7.56 -18.36 3.63
C SER A 79 6.82 -17.92 4.89
N VAL A 80 6.64 -16.62 5.09
CA VAL A 80 5.90 -16.09 6.25
C VAL A 80 4.43 -16.47 6.17
N GLY A 81 3.81 -16.46 4.99
CA GLY A 81 2.40 -16.86 4.82
C GLY A 81 2.14 -18.31 5.20
N TYR A 82 3.01 -19.24 4.77
CA TYR A 82 2.90 -20.64 5.20
C TYR A 82 3.23 -20.83 6.69
N PHE A 83 4.17 -20.04 7.21
CA PHE A 83 4.52 -20.06 8.63
C PHE A 83 3.35 -19.61 9.51
N THR A 84 2.72 -18.47 9.20
CA THR A 84 1.56 -17.94 9.93
C THR A 84 0.35 -18.84 9.79
N TYR A 85 0.12 -19.44 8.61
CA TYR A 85 -0.92 -20.46 8.42
C TYR A 85 -0.75 -21.66 9.37
N ALA A 86 0.48 -22.16 9.53
CA ALA A 86 0.74 -23.28 10.43
C ALA A 86 0.47 -22.94 11.91
N ILE A 87 0.70 -21.70 12.33
CA ILE A 87 0.48 -21.25 13.70
C ILE A 87 -0.99 -20.91 13.96
N TYR A 88 -1.55 -20.00 13.17
CA TYR A 88 -2.86 -19.42 13.45
C TYR A 88 -4.01 -20.28 12.96
N VAL A 89 -3.92 -20.87 11.76
CA VAL A 89 -5.00 -21.73 11.24
C VAL A 89 -4.92 -23.11 11.89
N LYS A 90 -3.79 -23.81 11.77
CA LYS A 90 -3.68 -25.17 12.33
C LYS A 90 -3.56 -25.22 13.85
N GLY A 91 -2.89 -24.24 14.45
CA GLY A 91 -2.63 -24.23 15.90
C GLY A 91 -3.76 -23.60 16.70
N GLN A 92 -4.33 -22.48 16.23
CA GLN A 92 -5.33 -21.70 16.96
C GLN A 92 -6.75 -21.82 16.38
N ASN A 93 -6.94 -22.50 15.24
CA ASN A 93 -8.23 -22.61 14.54
C ASN A 93 -8.91 -21.25 14.33
N LEU A 94 -8.13 -20.24 13.94
CA LEU A 94 -8.68 -18.91 13.63
C LEU A 94 -9.40 -18.93 12.29
N ASP A 95 -10.61 -18.38 12.25
CA ASP A 95 -11.35 -18.15 11.01
C ASP A 95 -10.82 -16.89 10.32
N PHE A 96 -10.41 -17.03 9.05
CA PHE A 96 -9.94 -15.92 8.22
C PHE A 96 -10.98 -15.60 7.14
N PRO A 97 -12.06 -14.85 7.45
CA PRO A 97 -13.19 -14.67 6.54
C PRO A 97 -12.80 -14.02 5.22
N VAL A 98 -11.87 -13.07 5.23
CA VAL A 98 -11.35 -12.40 4.01
C VAL A 98 -10.59 -13.38 3.13
N ALA A 99 -9.73 -14.22 3.72
CA ALA A 99 -8.98 -15.23 2.99
C ALA A 99 -9.91 -16.30 2.42
N THR A 100 -10.92 -16.74 3.17
CA THR A 100 -11.94 -17.69 2.70
C THR A 100 -12.76 -17.12 1.54
N ALA A 101 -13.19 -15.86 1.61
CA ALA A 101 -13.90 -15.21 0.49
C ALA A 101 -13.03 -15.15 -0.78
N THR A 102 -11.74 -14.85 -0.62
CA THR A 102 -10.78 -14.81 -1.73
C THR A 102 -10.57 -16.20 -2.33
N ALA A 103 -10.38 -17.22 -1.49
CA ALA A 103 -10.22 -18.61 -1.93
C ALA A 103 -11.46 -19.14 -2.65
N ASN A 104 -12.65 -18.86 -2.13
CA ASN A 104 -13.91 -19.22 -2.78
C ASN A 104 -14.03 -18.59 -4.16
N THR A 105 -13.61 -17.34 -4.33
CA THR A 105 -13.61 -16.67 -5.64
C THR A 105 -12.71 -17.39 -6.65
N ILE A 106 -11.52 -17.83 -6.22
CA ILE A 106 -10.58 -18.59 -7.06
C ILE A 106 -11.16 -19.96 -7.41
N LEU A 107 -11.75 -20.66 -6.43
CA LEU A 107 -12.39 -21.96 -6.64
C LEU A 107 -13.58 -21.85 -7.60
N SER A 108 -14.45 -20.85 -7.45
CA SER A 108 -15.55 -20.60 -8.38
C SER A 108 -15.06 -20.39 -9.82
N LEU A 109 -13.92 -19.71 -10.00
CA LEU A 109 -13.30 -19.50 -11.31
C LEU A 109 -12.67 -20.79 -11.89
N ALA A 110 -12.08 -21.62 -11.03
CA ALA A 110 -11.43 -22.86 -11.41
C ALA A 110 -12.43 -23.98 -11.73
N GLU A 111 -13.39 -24.20 -10.84
CA GLU A 111 -14.42 -25.26 -10.94
C GLU A 111 -15.51 -24.92 -11.95
N ARG A 112 -15.74 -23.62 -12.21
CA ARG A 112 -16.74 -23.11 -13.16
C ARG A 112 -18.16 -23.66 -12.94
N GLU A 113 -18.55 -23.85 -11.67
CA GLU A 113 -19.91 -24.28 -11.33
C GLU A 113 -20.94 -23.28 -11.90
N PRO A 114 -21.96 -23.72 -12.67
CA PRO A 114 -22.86 -22.81 -13.39
C PRO A 114 -23.54 -21.75 -12.52
N ARG A 115 -23.94 -22.11 -11.29
CA ARG A 115 -24.61 -21.19 -10.37
C ARG A 115 -23.63 -20.14 -9.82
N GLN A 116 -22.47 -20.56 -9.34
CA GLN A 116 -21.44 -19.67 -8.81
C GLN A 116 -20.90 -18.74 -9.89
N MET A 117 -20.66 -19.29 -11.09
CA MET A 117 -20.20 -18.52 -12.25
C MET A 117 -21.23 -17.48 -12.67
N ARG A 118 -22.54 -17.79 -12.64
CA ARG A 118 -23.59 -16.80 -12.93
C ARG A 118 -23.56 -15.65 -11.92
N ILE A 119 -23.45 -15.94 -10.63
CA ILE A 119 -23.37 -14.91 -9.58
C ILE A 119 -22.12 -14.05 -9.78
N PHE A 120 -20.97 -14.68 -10.03
CA PHE A 120 -19.71 -14.01 -10.29
C PHE A 120 -19.81 -13.07 -11.51
N MET A 121 -20.34 -13.56 -12.63
CA MET A 121 -20.48 -12.76 -13.86
C MET A 121 -21.45 -11.59 -13.69
N LEU A 122 -22.55 -11.76 -12.95
CA LEU A 122 -23.48 -10.68 -12.63
C LEU A 122 -22.84 -9.62 -11.73
N ALA A 123 -22.10 -10.05 -10.70
CA ALA A 123 -21.36 -9.16 -9.82
C ALA A 123 -20.25 -8.41 -10.57
N ALA A 124 -19.52 -9.10 -11.47
CA ALA A 124 -18.51 -8.51 -12.32
C ALA A 124 -19.11 -7.48 -13.29
N LEU A 125 -20.23 -7.80 -13.94
CA LEU A 125 -20.93 -6.87 -14.82
C LEU A 125 -21.40 -5.63 -14.04
N PHE A 126 -22.01 -5.83 -12.87
CA PHE A 126 -22.42 -4.73 -12.00
C PHE A 126 -21.22 -3.86 -11.61
N GLY A 127 -20.11 -4.47 -11.20
CA GLY A 127 -18.88 -3.75 -10.86
C GLY A 127 -18.33 -2.94 -12.03
N VAL A 128 -18.33 -3.50 -13.25
CA VAL A 128 -17.91 -2.77 -14.46
C VAL A 128 -18.82 -1.59 -14.74
N VAL A 129 -20.14 -1.79 -14.74
CA VAL A 129 -21.11 -0.71 -15.00
C VAL A 129 -20.98 0.37 -13.94
N TYR A 130 -20.96 0.01 -12.65
CA TYR A 130 -20.86 0.95 -11.54
C TYR A 130 -19.57 1.79 -11.61
N ASN A 131 -18.41 1.15 -11.72
CA ASN A 131 -17.13 1.86 -11.79
C ASN A 131 -16.98 2.65 -13.09
N THR A 132 -17.71 2.28 -14.17
CA THR A 132 -17.76 3.11 -15.37
C THR A 132 -18.36 4.48 -15.05
N PHE A 133 -19.44 4.53 -14.27
CA PHE A 133 -20.08 5.80 -13.90
C PHE A 133 -19.38 6.56 -12.78
N VAL A 134 -18.81 5.84 -11.82
CA VAL A 134 -18.27 6.43 -10.58
C VAL A 134 -16.79 6.76 -10.68
N GLU A 135 -16.01 5.98 -11.42
CA GLU A 135 -14.56 6.21 -11.60
C GLU A 135 -14.23 6.69 -13.02
N PHE A 136 -14.58 5.89 -14.03
CA PHE A 136 -14.10 6.11 -15.40
C PHE A 136 -14.67 7.39 -16.04
N LEU A 137 -15.98 7.61 -15.99
CA LEU A 137 -16.60 8.80 -16.59
C LEU A 137 -16.11 10.10 -15.93
N PRO A 138 -16.09 10.25 -14.58
CA PRO A 138 -15.53 11.43 -13.94
C PRO A 138 -14.05 11.65 -14.28
N TYR A 139 -13.26 10.57 -14.39
CA TYR A 139 -11.85 10.65 -14.78
C TYR A 139 -11.67 11.17 -16.22
N VAL A 140 -12.43 10.62 -17.18
CA VAL A 140 -12.31 11.00 -18.61
C VAL A 140 -12.92 12.37 -18.89
N LEU A 141 -14.07 12.68 -18.29
CA LEU A 141 -14.82 13.91 -18.56
C LEU A 141 -14.34 15.08 -17.70
N GLY A 142 -13.79 14.81 -16.51
CA GLY A 142 -13.38 15.82 -15.53
C GLY A 142 -12.49 16.94 -16.08
N PRO A 143 -11.45 16.62 -16.88
CA PRO A 143 -10.57 17.64 -17.47
C PRO A 143 -11.28 18.57 -18.46
N TYR A 144 -12.40 18.13 -19.05
CA TYR A 144 -13.14 18.87 -20.07
C TYR A 144 -14.38 19.60 -19.50
N LEU A 145 -14.87 19.16 -18.34
CA LEU A 145 -16.07 19.71 -17.70
C LEU A 145 -15.79 20.72 -16.57
N SER A 146 -14.54 20.82 -16.08
CA SER A 146 -14.15 21.87 -15.12
C SER A 146 -12.96 22.67 -15.59
N SER A 147 -12.97 23.97 -15.25
CA SER A 147 -11.90 24.92 -15.51
C SER A 147 -10.64 24.71 -14.66
N GLY A 148 -10.56 23.65 -13.84
CA GLY A 148 -9.50 23.43 -12.84
C GLY A 148 -8.58 22.22 -13.08
N GLY A 149 -8.75 21.46 -14.17
CA GLY A 149 -7.90 20.31 -14.51
C GLY A 149 -8.39 18.96 -13.95
N ILE A 150 -7.56 17.91 -14.10
CA ILE A 150 -7.89 16.51 -13.76
C ILE A 150 -8.28 16.36 -12.27
N GLU A 151 -7.62 17.09 -11.37
CA GLU A 151 -7.76 16.85 -9.92
C GLU A 151 -9.03 17.48 -9.30
N THR A 152 -9.54 18.56 -9.86
CA THR A 152 -10.67 19.31 -9.26
C THR A 152 -12.04 18.66 -9.50
N MET A 153 -12.25 17.95 -10.62
CA MET A 153 -13.53 17.25 -10.90
C MET A 153 -13.60 15.83 -10.36
N VAL A 154 -12.46 15.13 -10.23
CA VAL A 154 -12.42 13.78 -9.63
C VAL A 154 -12.85 13.83 -8.16
N THR A 155 -12.80 15.00 -7.53
CA THR A 155 -13.15 15.22 -6.13
C THR A 155 -14.45 16.00 -5.94
N THR A 156 -14.85 16.92 -6.83
CA THR A 156 -16.05 17.76 -6.58
C THR A 156 -17.34 17.29 -7.24
N SER A 157 -17.29 16.29 -8.13
CA SER A 157 -18.48 15.76 -8.78
C SER A 157 -19.27 14.85 -7.82
N PRO A 158 -20.59 15.03 -7.63
CA PRO A 158 -21.40 14.20 -6.74
C PRO A 158 -21.42 12.72 -7.08
N ILE A 159 -21.11 12.37 -8.34
CA ILE A 159 -21.05 10.99 -8.81
C ILE A 159 -19.64 10.41 -8.84
N ALA A 160 -18.61 11.22 -8.55
CA ALA A 160 -17.24 10.73 -8.54
C ALA A 160 -17.00 9.77 -7.38
N ALA A 161 -16.04 8.88 -7.57
CA ALA A 161 -15.60 7.90 -6.58
C ALA A 161 -15.27 8.52 -5.23
N MET A 162 -14.90 9.80 -5.22
CA MET A 162 -14.81 10.60 -4.02
C MET A 162 -15.53 11.93 -4.21
N TYR A 163 -16.45 12.22 -3.30
CA TYR A 163 -17.11 13.51 -3.19
C TYR A 163 -16.51 14.29 -2.03
N ASP A 164 -15.68 15.26 -2.36
CA ASP A 164 -14.91 16.10 -1.45
C ASP A 164 -15.69 17.37 -1.10
N MET A 165 -16.00 17.49 0.19
CA MET A 165 -16.71 18.61 0.78
C MET A 165 -15.76 19.61 1.47
N THR A 166 -14.46 19.30 1.52
CA THR A 166 -13.44 20.10 2.22
C THR A 166 -13.37 21.55 1.74
N PRO A 167 -13.34 21.84 0.42
CA PRO A 167 -13.27 23.22 -0.05
C PRO A 167 -14.52 24.04 0.29
N TYR A 168 -15.70 23.39 0.33
CA TYR A 168 -16.95 24.04 0.70
C TYR A 168 -17.00 24.36 2.20
N LEU A 169 -16.49 23.44 3.03
CA LEU A 169 -16.39 23.61 4.47
C LEU A 169 -15.34 24.63 4.90
N ALA A 170 -14.33 24.90 4.06
CA ALA A 170 -13.23 25.81 4.39
C ALA A 170 -13.69 27.21 4.84
N ASN A 171 -14.84 27.70 4.34
CA ASN A 171 -15.40 28.99 4.71
C ASN A 171 -16.00 29.03 6.14
N VAL A 172 -16.41 27.87 6.68
CA VAL A 172 -17.08 27.76 7.99
C VAL A 172 -16.14 27.11 9.01
N LEU A 173 -15.48 26.03 8.61
CA LEU A 173 -14.55 25.22 9.40
C LEU A 173 -13.23 25.08 8.62
N PRO A 174 -12.36 26.10 8.65
CA PRO A 174 -11.08 26.05 7.94
C PRO A 174 -10.24 24.88 8.46
N GLY A 175 -9.70 24.10 7.54
CA GLY A 175 -8.88 22.93 7.82
C GLY A 175 -9.64 21.66 8.20
N ALA A 176 -10.97 21.65 8.25
CA ALA A 176 -11.73 20.41 8.48
C ALA A 176 -11.83 19.60 7.18
N GLY A 177 -11.10 18.48 7.11
CA GLY A 177 -11.16 17.55 5.97
C GLY A 177 -12.41 16.70 6.03
N PHE A 178 -13.22 16.74 4.97
CA PHE A 178 -14.43 15.92 4.88
C PHE A 178 -14.71 15.50 3.44
N ALA A 179 -14.71 14.20 3.22
CA ALA A 179 -15.02 13.61 1.92
C ALA A 179 -15.73 12.27 2.09
N PHE A 180 -16.59 11.95 1.14
CA PHE A 180 -17.28 10.67 1.05
C PHE A 180 -16.75 9.87 -0.11
N THR A 181 -16.57 8.56 0.10
CA THR A 181 -16.20 7.64 -0.97
C THR A 181 -17.45 6.91 -1.49
N LEU A 182 -17.65 6.95 -2.80
CA LEU A 182 -18.54 6.07 -3.54
C LEU A 182 -17.78 4.85 -4.09
N ASN A 183 -16.50 4.70 -3.75
CA ASN A 183 -15.73 3.54 -4.17
C ASN A 183 -16.25 2.27 -3.50
N ILE A 184 -16.88 1.41 -4.30
CA ILE A 184 -17.49 0.17 -3.82
C ILE A 184 -16.46 -0.81 -3.25
N SER A 185 -15.21 -0.79 -3.74
CA SER A 185 -14.18 -1.72 -3.27
C SER A 185 -13.82 -1.46 -1.80
N GLY A 186 -13.67 -0.18 -1.42
CA GLY A 186 -13.45 0.22 -0.04
C GLY A 186 -14.64 -0.09 0.87
N ILE A 187 -15.86 0.12 0.36
CA ILE A 187 -17.10 -0.17 1.09
C ILE A 187 -17.24 -1.68 1.36
N ILE A 188 -16.98 -2.53 0.36
CA ILE A 188 -17.03 -4.00 0.52
C ILE A 188 -16.01 -4.48 1.55
N ALA A 189 -14.78 -3.94 1.51
CA ALA A 189 -13.76 -4.27 2.49
C ALA A 189 -14.21 -3.90 3.92
N GLY A 190 -14.87 -2.74 4.07
CA GLY A 190 -15.44 -2.29 5.35
C GLY A 190 -16.56 -3.20 5.88
N PHE A 191 -17.39 -3.77 5.01
CA PHE A 191 -18.45 -4.71 5.42
C PHE A 191 -17.93 -6.07 5.92
N LEU A 192 -16.70 -6.45 5.54
CA LEU A 192 -16.05 -7.66 6.05
C LEU A 192 -15.47 -7.47 7.46
N LEU A 193 -15.32 -6.22 7.91
CA LEU A 193 -14.78 -5.91 9.23
C LEU A 193 -15.87 -5.98 10.31
N PRO A 194 -15.54 -6.48 11.52
CA PRO A 194 -16.42 -6.36 12.67
C PRO A 194 -16.78 -4.91 12.96
N ILE A 195 -18.05 -4.63 13.24
CA ILE A 195 -18.58 -3.26 13.41
C ILE A 195 -17.81 -2.42 14.43
N HIS A 196 -17.31 -3.04 15.51
CA HIS A 196 -16.55 -2.33 16.53
C HIS A 196 -15.21 -1.80 15.98
N ILE A 197 -14.55 -2.55 15.10
CA ILE A 197 -13.30 -2.12 14.44
C ILE A 197 -13.61 -0.91 13.54
N SER A 198 -14.69 -0.98 12.76
CA SER A 198 -15.11 0.10 11.88
C SER A 198 -15.45 1.38 12.66
N ILE A 199 -16.05 1.28 13.85
CA ILE A 199 -16.30 2.43 14.72
C ILE A 199 -14.99 3.08 15.19
N PHE A 200 -14.01 2.29 15.64
CA PHE A 200 -12.71 2.85 16.05
C PHE A 200 -11.96 3.49 14.89
N GLN A 201 -12.01 2.89 13.70
CA GLN A 201 -11.43 3.48 12.49
C GLN A 201 -12.12 4.81 12.13
N PHE A 202 -13.44 4.87 12.21
CA PHE A 202 -14.20 6.10 11.97
C PHE A 202 -13.83 7.19 12.99
N ILE A 203 -13.77 6.87 14.28
CA ILE A 203 -13.37 7.81 15.32
C ILE A 203 -11.94 8.30 15.07
N GLY A 204 -11.01 7.40 14.70
CA GLY A 204 -9.66 7.76 14.32
C GLY A 204 -9.63 8.74 13.15
N ALA A 205 -10.25 8.39 12.03
CA ALA A 205 -10.30 9.24 10.84
C ALA A 205 -10.87 10.65 11.13
N VAL A 206 -11.98 10.73 11.87
CA VAL A 206 -12.58 12.01 12.27
C VAL A 206 -11.64 12.79 13.21
N SER A 207 -11.00 12.12 14.17
CA SER A 207 -10.10 12.77 15.12
C SER A 207 -8.88 13.38 14.43
N PHE A 208 -8.27 12.66 13.49
CA PHE A 208 -7.09 13.12 12.76
C PHE A 208 -7.45 14.12 11.65
N TYR A 209 -8.32 13.75 10.72
CA TYR A 209 -8.47 14.49 9.46
C TYR A 209 -9.61 15.51 9.44
N PHE A 210 -10.53 15.44 10.40
CA PHE A 210 -11.57 16.46 10.56
C PHE A 210 -11.24 17.42 11.71
N VAL A 211 -11.09 16.89 12.93
CA VAL A 211 -10.92 17.71 14.15
C VAL A 211 -9.47 18.19 14.29
N GLY A 212 -8.49 17.29 14.18
CA GLY A 212 -7.09 17.61 14.39
C GLY A 212 -6.55 18.64 13.40
N THR A 213 -6.82 18.44 12.11
CA THR A 213 -6.46 19.38 11.03
C THR A 213 -7.14 20.74 11.17
N GLN A 214 -8.41 20.76 11.61
CA GLN A 214 -9.13 22.00 11.90
C GLN A 214 -8.49 22.76 13.07
N ILE A 215 -8.06 22.07 14.12
CA ILE A 215 -7.34 22.67 15.26
C ILE A 215 -5.99 23.22 14.79
N ILE A 216 -5.19 22.43 14.07
CA ILE A 216 -3.89 22.83 13.50
C ILE A 216 -4.05 24.12 12.68
N THR A 217 -5.07 24.15 11.82
CA THR A 217 -5.34 25.28 10.93
C THR A 217 -5.77 26.53 11.68
N ARG A 218 -6.70 26.41 12.65
CA ARG A 218 -7.14 27.56 13.45
C ARG A 218 -6.06 28.13 14.36
N LEU A 219 -5.14 27.29 14.82
CA LEU A 219 -4.00 27.71 15.63
C LEU A 219 -2.83 28.24 14.78
N GLY A 220 -2.92 28.19 13.45
CA GLY A 220 -1.86 28.68 12.56
C GLY A 220 -0.57 27.88 12.67
N LEU A 221 -0.65 26.58 12.97
CA LEU A 221 0.53 25.73 13.20
C LEU A 221 1.19 25.22 11.91
N TRP A 222 0.64 25.57 10.74
CA TRP A 222 1.21 25.17 9.46
C TRP A 222 2.59 25.81 9.23
N PRO A 223 3.58 25.03 8.75
CA PRO A 223 4.91 25.55 8.44
C PRO A 223 4.88 26.65 7.37
N ALA A 224 5.88 27.54 7.41
CA ALA A 224 5.96 28.69 6.51
C ALA A 224 6.10 28.29 5.03
N GLU A 225 6.71 27.13 4.77
CA GLU A 225 6.84 26.55 3.44
C GLU A 225 5.55 25.94 2.89
N CYS A 226 4.55 25.68 3.74
CA CYS A 226 3.28 25.07 3.36
C CYS A 226 2.11 25.75 4.11
N PRO A 227 1.85 27.04 3.86
CA PRO A 227 0.74 27.74 4.49
C PRO A 227 -0.59 27.15 4.01
N TYR A 228 -1.54 27.04 4.94
CA TYR A 228 -2.89 26.56 4.63
C TYR A 228 -3.56 27.41 3.53
N ASN A 229 -4.27 26.73 2.64
CA ASN A 229 -5.09 27.35 1.61
C ASN A 229 -6.50 26.78 1.63
N SER A 230 -7.52 27.64 1.58
CA SER A 230 -8.94 27.24 1.56
C SER A 230 -9.34 26.40 0.34
N SER A 231 -8.54 26.44 -0.73
CA SER A 231 -8.75 25.64 -1.94
C SER A 231 -8.19 24.21 -1.84
N TRP A 232 -7.58 23.82 -0.71
CA TRP A 232 -7.09 22.45 -0.54
C TRP A 232 -8.24 21.44 -0.56
N THR A 233 -8.07 20.40 -1.37
CA THR A 233 -8.89 19.19 -1.36
C THR A 233 -8.57 18.36 -0.11
N TYR A 234 -9.45 17.42 0.23
CA TYR A 234 -9.24 16.44 1.28
C TYR A 234 -7.88 15.72 1.12
N TYR A 235 -7.55 15.24 -0.08
CA TYR A 235 -6.28 14.55 -0.34
C TYR A 235 -5.07 15.43 -0.05
N THR A 236 -5.10 16.69 -0.52
CA THR A 236 -4.01 17.62 -0.24
C THR A 236 -3.87 17.86 1.26
N LEU A 237 -5.00 18.07 1.95
CA LEU A 237 -5.01 18.29 3.40
C LEU A 237 -4.51 17.06 4.17
N GLU A 238 -4.96 15.86 3.79
CA GLU A 238 -4.53 14.58 4.34
C GLU A 238 -3.01 14.40 4.16
N ASP A 239 -2.50 14.51 2.93
CA ASP A 239 -1.08 14.31 2.62
C ASP A 239 -0.18 15.30 3.39
N LYS A 240 -0.53 16.59 3.39
CA LYS A 240 0.24 17.60 4.12
C LYS A 240 0.16 17.39 5.62
N SER A 241 -1.03 17.10 6.17
CA SER A 241 -1.17 16.85 7.61
C SER A 241 -0.46 15.57 8.05
N PHE A 242 -0.44 14.54 7.20
CA PHE A 242 0.31 13.33 7.42
C PHE A 242 1.81 13.62 7.53
N ILE A 243 2.40 14.28 6.53
CA ILE A 243 3.84 14.55 6.50
C ILE A 243 4.29 15.39 7.70
N TYR A 244 3.55 16.45 8.03
CA TYR A 244 4.00 17.41 9.05
C TYR A 244 3.60 17.05 10.48
N PHE A 245 2.49 16.33 10.69
CA PHE A 245 1.94 16.12 12.03
C PHE A 245 1.71 14.64 12.37
N TYR A 246 1.10 13.86 11.47
CA TYR A 246 0.57 12.54 11.83
C TYR A 246 1.50 11.37 11.54
N ALA A 247 2.51 11.54 10.70
CA ALA A 247 3.48 10.48 10.40
C ALA A 247 4.15 9.95 11.68
N SER A 248 4.59 10.85 12.57
CA SER A 248 5.20 10.47 13.85
C SER A 248 4.23 9.73 14.77
N VAL A 249 2.98 10.18 14.85
CA VAL A 249 1.92 9.55 15.65
C VAL A 249 1.60 8.15 15.14
N LEU A 250 1.44 8.01 13.82
CA LEU A 250 1.13 6.72 13.18
C LEU A 250 2.31 5.75 13.29
N ILE A 251 3.56 6.21 13.18
CA ILE A 251 4.75 5.41 13.47
C ILE A 251 4.72 4.92 14.92
N GLY A 252 4.42 5.81 15.88
CA GLY A 252 4.33 5.45 17.29
C GLY A 252 3.23 4.42 17.57
N LEU A 253 2.05 4.59 16.97
CA LEU A 253 0.94 3.63 17.05
C LEU A 253 1.30 2.29 16.40
N GLY A 254 1.96 2.31 15.24
CA GLY A 254 2.44 1.10 14.57
C GLY A 254 3.44 0.31 15.44
N LEU A 255 4.38 1.01 16.07
CA LEU A 255 5.31 0.39 17.03
C LEU A 255 4.57 -0.16 18.25
N ALA A 256 3.55 0.53 18.75
CA ALA A 256 2.73 0.03 19.86
C ALA A 256 1.98 -1.26 19.47
N VAL A 257 1.41 -1.33 18.27
CA VAL A 257 0.74 -2.54 17.75
C VAL A 257 1.70 -3.72 17.66
N ILE A 258 2.98 -3.48 17.35
CA ILE A 258 4.02 -4.52 17.30
C ILE A 258 4.45 -4.93 18.72
N ILE A 259 4.76 -3.96 19.59
CA ILE A 259 5.41 -4.20 20.87
C ILE A 259 4.41 -4.69 21.94
N VAL A 260 3.20 -4.13 21.99
CA VAL A 260 2.23 -4.43 23.06
C VAL A 260 1.80 -5.90 23.06
N PRO A 261 1.37 -6.50 21.94
CA PRO A 261 1.01 -7.92 21.92
C PRO A 261 2.21 -8.82 22.20
N LEU A 262 3.41 -8.43 21.74
CA LEU A 262 4.63 -9.19 21.99
C LEU A 262 4.95 -9.26 23.48
N ILE A 263 4.78 -8.16 24.22
CA ILE A 263 5.00 -8.11 25.67
C ILE A 263 3.87 -8.85 26.41
N LEU A 264 2.61 -8.57 26.09
CA LEU A 264 1.46 -9.10 26.83
C LEU A 264 1.24 -10.59 26.58
N HIS A 265 1.50 -11.07 25.36
CA HIS A 265 1.27 -12.46 24.94
C HIS A 265 2.57 -13.22 24.66
N TYR A 266 3.68 -12.81 25.27
CA TYR A 266 5.00 -13.43 25.08
C TYR A 266 4.99 -14.96 25.31
N LYS A 267 4.18 -15.45 26.26
CA LYS A 267 4.03 -16.89 26.53
C LYS A 267 3.35 -17.62 25.39
N SER A 268 2.32 -17.00 24.79
CA SER A 268 1.63 -17.56 23.62
C SER A 268 2.59 -17.66 22.45
N PHE A 269 3.37 -16.60 22.21
CA PHE A 269 4.41 -16.55 21.17
C PHE A 269 5.48 -17.64 21.41
N ALA A 270 6.04 -17.71 22.63
CA ALA A 270 7.01 -18.74 22.99
C ALA A 270 6.45 -20.16 22.91
N SER A 271 5.16 -20.34 23.22
CA SER A 271 4.48 -21.64 23.10
C SER A 271 4.19 -22.01 21.65
N ALA A 272 3.93 -21.04 20.76
CA ALA A 272 3.77 -21.27 19.33
C ALA A 272 5.07 -21.83 18.73
N PHE A 273 6.23 -21.25 19.06
CA PHE A 273 7.53 -21.80 18.66
C PHE A 273 7.81 -23.21 19.21
N ARG A 274 7.35 -23.53 20.42
CA ARG A 274 7.46 -24.89 20.98
C ARG A 274 6.49 -25.87 20.31
N GLY A 275 5.27 -25.42 20.00
CA GLY A 275 4.21 -26.19 19.34
C GLY A 275 4.53 -26.51 17.88
N ILE A 276 5.27 -25.62 17.19
CA ILE A 276 5.77 -25.82 15.82
C ILE A 276 6.56 -27.13 15.69
N SER A 277 7.34 -27.52 16.71
CA SER A 277 8.07 -28.80 16.71
C SER A 277 7.15 -30.03 16.72
N ARG A 278 5.89 -29.88 17.16
CA ARG A 278 4.88 -30.94 17.29
C ARG A 278 3.86 -30.96 16.14
N ILE A 279 3.64 -29.83 15.47
CA ILE A 279 2.66 -29.68 14.36
C ILE A 279 3.13 -30.39 13.07
N GLY A 280 4.41 -30.74 12.97
CA GLY A 280 5.01 -31.44 11.83
C GLY A 280 4.67 -32.94 11.67
N GLY A 281 3.48 -33.37 12.08
CA GLY A 281 3.06 -34.77 12.11
C GLY A 281 1.61 -35.01 11.63
N GLY A 282 1.14 -34.26 10.63
CA GLY A 282 -0.14 -34.55 9.96
C GLY A 282 0.00 -35.66 8.91
N PRO A 283 -1.06 -36.45 8.64
CA PRO A 283 -0.98 -37.59 7.73
C PRO A 283 -0.80 -37.11 6.28
N GLY A 284 0.43 -37.18 5.77
CA GLY A 284 0.75 -36.95 4.35
C GLY A 284 1.90 -35.97 4.03
N GLY A 285 2.50 -35.27 5.00
CA GLY A 285 3.56 -34.28 4.73
C GLY A 285 4.67 -34.32 5.77
N GLY A 286 5.92 -34.38 5.31
CA GLY A 286 7.13 -34.70 6.09
C GLY A 286 7.36 -33.88 7.37
N LYS A 287 8.20 -34.48 8.24
CA LYS A 287 8.66 -34.07 9.57
C LYS A 287 8.70 -32.54 9.80
N GLY A 288 8.51 -32.12 11.05
CA GLY A 288 8.56 -30.72 11.56
C GLY A 288 9.80 -29.89 11.22
N THR A 289 10.75 -30.43 10.47
CA THR A 289 11.79 -29.71 9.73
C THR A 289 11.25 -28.65 8.76
N GLY A 290 10.05 -28.82 8.21
CA GLY A 290 9.50 -27.90 7.20
C GLY A 290 9.28 -26.46 7.71
N VAL A 291 8.82 -26.28 8.95
CA VAL A 291 8.51 -24.94 9.48
C VAL A 291 9.77 -24.13 9.80
N TYR A 292 10.82 -24.79 10.29
CA TYR A 292 12.12 -24.13 10.52
C TYR A 292 12.79 -23.73 9.20
N VAL A 293 12.62 -24.52 8.14
CA VAL A 293 13.09 -24.16 6.80
C VAL A 293 12.33 -22.93 6.28
N LEU A 294 11.01 -22.88 6.45
CA LEU A 294 10.23 -21.68 6.08
C LEU A 294 10.68 -20.44 6.86
N LEU A 295 10.90 -20.56 8.17
CA LEU A 295 11.42 -19.46 8.98
C LEU A 295 12.83 -19.04 8.54
N ALA A 296 13.71 -19.98 8.22
CA ALA A 296 15.05 -19.69 7.74
C ALA A 296 15.03 -19.00 6.37
N ILE A 297 14.15 -19.42 5.46
CA ILE A 297 13.94 -18.75 4.17
C ILE A 297 13.45 -17.33 4.40
N TYR A 298 12.45 -17.13 5.27
CA TYR A 298 11.93 -15.81 5.62
C TYR A 298 13.03 -14.89 6.16
N LEU A 299 13.73 -15.32 7.21
CA LEU A 299 14.80 -14.53 7.82
C LEU A 299 15.93 -14.26 6.83
N GLY A 300 16.30 -15.25 6.02
CA GLY A 300 17.33 -15.11 4.98
C GLY A 300 16.95 -14.10 3.91
N SER A 301 15.73 -14.18 3.35
CA SER A 301 15.26 -13.26 2.32
C SER A 301 15.05 -11.85 2.86
N SER A 302 14.49 -11.72 4.06
CA SER A 302 14.27 -10.41 4.70
C SER A 302 15.61 -9.75 5.06
N MET A 303 16.58 -10.51 5.57
CA MET A 303 17.93 -10.00 5.82
C MET A 303 18.65 -9.61 4.53
N ALA A 304 18.53 -10.40 3.46
CA ALA A 304 19.10 -10.08 2.15
C ALA A 304 18.49 -8.77 1.59
N SER A 305 17.19 -8.57 1.76
CA SER A 305 16.51 -7.32 1.40
C SER A 305 17.03 -6.13 2.23
N VAL A 306 17.15 -6.29 3.55
CA VAL A 306 17.70 -5.25 4.45
C VAL A 306 19.14 -4.89 4.06
N MET A 307 19.99 -5.88 3.78
CA MET A 307 21.37 -5.67 3.35
C MET A 307 21.46 -4.97 1.99
N MET A 308 20.60 -5.36 1.05
CA MET A 308 20.53 -4.71 -0.27
C MET A 308 20.14 -3.22 -0.12
N ILE A 309 19.11 -2.91 0.66
CA ILE A 309 18.68 -1.53 0.89
C ILE A 309 19.80 -0.72 1.57
N ASN A 310 20.42 -1.28 2.60
CA ASN A 310 21.54 -0.62 3.29
C ASN A 310 22.73 -0.37 2.35
N PHE A 311 23.08 -1.33 1.50
CA PHE A 311 24.15 -1.17 0.51
C PHE A 311 23.85 -0.07 -0.51
N LEU A 312 22.60 0.04 -0.97
CA LEU A 312 22.20 1.00 -2.00
C LEU A 312 21.99 2.42 -1.47
N THR A 313 21.58 2.58 -0.21
CA THR A 313 21.13 3.87 0.35
C THR A 313 21.94 4.36 1.55
N GLY A 314 22.70 3.48 2.21
CA GLY A 314 23.35 3.75 3.50
C GLY A 314 22.38 3.82 4.68
N PHE A 315 21.09 3.49 4.50
CA PHE A 315 20.07 3.66 5.53
C PHE A 315 20.31 2.70 6.73
N PRO A 316 20.05 3.11 7.99
CA PRO A 316 20.39 2.33 9.17
C PRO A 316 19.76 0.92 9.22
N ILE A 317 20.62 -0.10 9.35
CA ILE A 317 20.22 -1.53 9.35
C ILE A 317 19.21 -1.84 10.45
N TRP A 318 19.37 -1.26 11.64
CA TRP A 318 18.51 -1.57 12.79
C TRP A 318 17.05 -1.13 12.57
N ILE A 319 16.82 -0.01 11.87
CA ILE A 319 15.48 0.46 11.52
C ILE A 319 14.87 -0.47 10.47
N LEU A 320 15.64 -0.79 9.42
CA LEU A 320 15.18 -1.68 8.35
C LEU A 320 14.84 -3.07 8.89
N ALA A 321 15.69 -3.64 9.75
CA ALA A 321 15.44 -4.93 10.36
C ALA A 321 14.16 -4.91 11.21
N LEU A 322 13.91 -3.84 11.98
CA LEU A 322 12.70 -3.72 12.78
C LEU A 322 11.43 -3.72 11.92
N PHE A 323 11.40 -2.93 10.84
CA PHE A 323 10.22 -2.83 9.97
C PHE A 323 10.05 -4.04 9.06
N THR A 324 11.12 -4.52 8.42
CA THR A 324 11.06 -5.62 7.44
C THR A 324 10.94 -6.99 8.10
N ILE A 325 11.60 -7.24 9.25
CA ILE A 325 11.55 -8.55 9.92
C ILE A 325 10.49 -8.55 11.02
N GLY A 326 10.45 -7.49 11.83
CA GLY A 326 9.53 -7.38 12.97
C GLY A 326 8.10 -7.11 12.53
N GLY A 327 7.91 -6.14 11.63
CA GLY A 327 6.58 -5.76 11.13
C GLY A 327 5.83 -6.95 10.53
N THR A 328 6.43 -7.66 9.58
CA THR A 328 5.79 -8.74 8.83
C THR A 328 5.47 -9.99 9.65
N LEU A 329 6.13 -10.22 10.79
CA LEU A 329 5.80 -11.34 11.69
C LEU A 329 4.63 -11.03 12.63
N LEU A 330 4.34 -9.75 12.85
CA LEU A 330 3.43 -9.26 13.89
C LEU A 330 2.14 -8.63 13.34
N THR A 331 2.11 -8.35 12.03
CA THR A 331 0.92 -7.95 11.26
C THR A 331 0.42 -9.10 10.40
#